data_AF-A0A7J4IV21-F1
#
_entry.id   AF-A0A7J4IV21-F1
#
_cell.length_a   1.000
_cell.length_b   1.000
_cell.length_c   1.000
_cell.angle_alpha   90.00
_cell.angle_beta   90.00
_cell.angle_gamma   90.00
#
_symmetry.space_group_name_H-M   'P 1'
#
loop_
_entity.id
_entity.type
_entity.pdbx_description
1 polymer ?
#
loop_
_entity_poly.entity_id
_entity_poly.type
_entity_poly.pdbx_seq_one_letter_code
_entity_poly.pdbx_strand_id
1 'polypeptide(L)'
;MSRTLAVIQSLILLTSVMILSITPVLGEDNDGIVIDEIVEWSTDTDISENIYIKSNGKLTISSVITFRSVAEIYIEEGGVLDLIENGEIISQKRASSLSTLGDNMSKLIIPTGEYLEEMNIIIVSEEPFSLNGSKVYVNEIEELSMSGETFRIQIPGGEQDTQLSFDGFGIFPIINSIILETPTGIIINEYKASSLTSDNMLLYGENGVSINSLGTLQITGNSTINGIDISS
;
A
#
# COMPACT_ATOMS: atom_id res chain seq x y z
N MET A 1 24.46 51.70 -13.31
CA MET A 1 24.24 50.74 -12.21
C MET A 1 25.58 50.53 -11.51
N SER A 2 25.72 50.86 -10.22
CA SER A 2 27.03 50.77 -9.55
C SER A 2 27.39 49.29 -9.33
N ARG A 3 28.67 48.94 -9.49
CA ARG A 3 29.17 47.56 -9.28
C ARG A 3 28.81 47.04 -7.88
N THR A 4 28.72 47.94 -6.90
CA THR A 4 28.29 47.66 -5.53
C THR A 4 26.84 47.19 -5.46
N LEU A 5 25.94 47.78 -6.24
CA LEU A 5 24.52 47.39 -6.26
C LEU A 5 24.32 45.98 -6.84
N ALA A 6 25.08 45.65 -7.89
CA ALA A 6 25.04 44.32 -8.52
C ALA A 6 25.61 43.23 -7.59
N VAL A 7 26.64 43.54 -6.81
CA VAL A 7 27.20 42.62 -5.80
C VAL A 7 26.21 42.38 -4.66
N ILE A 8 25.52 43.42 -4.19
CA ILE A 8 24.50 43.29 -3.14
C ILE A 8 23.31 42.47 -3.64
N GLN A 9 22.81 42.73 -4.86
CA GLN A 9 21.74 41.92 -5.46
C GLN A 9 22.14 40.46 -5.64
N SER A 10 23.38 40.19 -6.08
CA SER A 10 23.85 38.82 -6.24
C SER A 10 24.03 38.11 -4.90
N LEU A 11 24.43 38.82 -3.85
CA LEU A 11 24.57 38.27 -2.50
C LEU A 11 23.20 37.94 -1.89
N ILE A 12 22.19 38.81 -2.07
CA ILE A 12 20.81 38.57 -1.61
C ILE A 12 20.21 37.34 -2.28
N LEU A 13 20.40 37.20 -3.60
CA LEU A 13 19.94 36.04 -4.36
C LEU A 13 20.61 34.75 -3.86
N LEU A 14 21.93 34.78 -3.60
CA LEU A 14 22.67 33.62 -3.09
C LEU A 14 22.22 33.21 -1.68
N THR A 15 21.91 34.17 -0.81
CA THR A 15 21.38 33.89 0.54
C THR A 15 19.94 33.36 0.50
N SER A 16 19.13 33.74 -0.51
CA SER A 16 17.75 33.22 -0.63
C SER A 16 17.70 31.75 -1.02
N VAL A 17 18.67 31.27 -1.80
CA VAL A 17 18.75 29.87 -2.23
C VAL A 17 19.13 28.93 -1.07
N MET A 18 19.84 29.42 -0.05
CA MET A 18 20.19 28.63 1.14
C MET A 18 19.04 28.43 2.13
N ILE A 19 17.92 29.15 2.00
CA ILE A 19 16.76 29.00 2.88
C ILE A 19 15.89 27.79 2.48
N LEU A 20 16.11 27.20 1.30
CA LEU A 20 15.28 26.11 0.75
C LEU A 20 15.79 24.70 1.03
N SER A 21 16.87 24.53 1.78
CA SER A 21 17.29 23.21 2.30
C SER A 21 16.80 23.04 3.73
N ILE A 22 15.47 22.91 3.89
CA ILE A 22 14.86 22.51 5.16
C ILE A 22 15.15 21.02 5.33
N THR A 23 16.18 20.68 6.11
CA THR A 23 16.25 19.36 6.72
C THR A 23 15.13 19.29 7.76
N PRO A 24 14.32 18.21 7.82
CA PRO A 24 13.30 18.09 8.86
C PRO A 24 13.98 18.26 10.23
N VAL A 25 13.41 19.14 11.06
CA VAL A 25 13.81 19.26 12.46
C VAL A 25 13.40 17.95 13.12
N LEU A 26 14.40 17.11 13.41
CA LEU A 26 14.23 15.97 14.30
C LEU A 26 13.95 16.55 15.70
N GLY A 27 12.68 16.58 16.09
CA GLY A 27 12.29 16.93 17.44
C GLY A 27 12.80 15.86 18.40
N GLU A 28 13.68 16.25 19.34
CA GLU A 28 14.02 15.41 20.49
C GLU A 28 12.72 15.05 21.24
N ASP A 29 12.54 13.76 21.54
CA ASP A 29 11.48 13.13 22.34
C ASP A 29 10.14 12.70 21.71
N ASN A 30 9.93 12.82 20.40
CA ASN A 30 8.84 12.08 19.72
C ASN A 30 9.42 11.09 18.72
N ASP A 31 8.90 9.86 18.71
CA ASP A 31 9.24 8.81 17.73
C ASP A 31 8.62 9.13 16.36
N GLY A 32 8.90 10.33 15.83
CA GLY A 32 8.33 10.86 14.59
C GLY A 32 8.59 12.33 14.30
N ILE A 33 8.19 12.75 13.11
CA ILE A 33 8.30 14.13 12.59
C ILE A 33 7.15 14.96 13.14
N VAL A 34 7.46 16.07 13.81
CA VAL A 34 6.45 16.99 14.37
C VAL A 34 6.33 18.22 13.49
N ILE A 35 5.11 18.55 13.08
CA ILE A 35 4.76 19.75 12.33
C ILE A 35 3.90 20.64 13.24
N ASP A 36 4.52 21.64 13.86
CA ASP A 36 3.87 22.64 14.72
C ASP A 36 3.89 24.06 14.11
N GLU A 37 4.31 24.18 12.85
CA GLU A 37 4.30 25.39 12.06
C GLU A 37 3.89 25.13 10.59
N ILE A 38 4.00 26.14 9.74
CA ILE A 38 3.72 26.02 8.31
C ILE A 38 4.97 25.46 7.61
N VAL A 39 4.86 24.26 7.05
CA VAL A 39 5.93 23.51 6.38
C VAL A 39 5.47 23.13 4.98
N GLU A 40 6.39 23.21 4.01
CA GLU A 40 6.17 22.76 2.63
C GLU A 40 7.18 21.67 2.26
N TRP A 41 6.68 20.53 1.79
CA TRP A 41 7.46 19.46 1.21
C TRP A 41 7.27 19.45 -0.30
N SER A 42 8.31 19.87 -1.01
CA SER A 42 8.33 20.04 -2.46
C SER A 42 9.39 19.16 -3.16
N THR A 43 10.04 18.28 -2.40
CA THR A 43 11.01 17.31 -2.91
C THR A 43 10.56 15.90 -2.57
N ASP A 44 10.81 14.96 -3.48
CA ASP A 44 10.51 13.56 -3.22
C ASP A 44 11.28 13.08 -2.00
N THR A 45 10.58 12.45 -1.06
CA THR A 45 11.13 12.13 0.26
C THR A 45 10.69 10.73 0.68
N ASP A 46 11.65 9.93 1.14
CA ASP A 46 11.37 8.65 1.78
C ASP A 46 11.27 8.85 3.30
N ILE A 47 10.22 8.31 3.92
CA ILE A 47 9.94 8.42 5.35
C ILE A 47 9.78 7.02 5.96
N SER A 48 10.21 6.84 7.20
CA SER A 48 10.04 5.58 7.94
C SER A 48 9.48 5.80 9.35
N GLU A 49 8.99 7.00 9.63
CA GLU A 49 8.63 7.52 10.94
C GLU A 49 7.20 8.06 10.92
N ASN A 50 6.56 8.16 12.08
CA ASN A 50 5.25 8.79 12.19
C ASN A 50 5.32 10.29 11.91
N ILE A 51 4.21 10.89 11.47
CA ILE A 51 4.06 12.34 11.30
C ILE A 51 2.98 12.84 12.25
N TYR A 52 3.29 13.89 13.01
CA TYR A 52 2.37 14.53 13.93
C TYR A 52 2.15 15.99 13.53
N ILE A 53 0.98 16.30 12.95
CA ILE A 53 0.57 17.66 12.60
C ILE A 53 -0.23 18.22 13.78
N LYS A 54 0.37 19.16 14.49
CA LYS A 54 -0.21 19.79 15.68
C LYS A 54 -1.31 20.78 15.30
N SER A 55 -2.13 21.19 16.27
CA SER A 55 -3.28 22.09 16.06
C SER A 55 -2.98 23.41 15.32
N ASN A 56 -1.74 23.88 15.35
CA ASN A 56 -1.29 25.10 14.65
C ASN A 56 -0.37 24.80 13.45
N GLY A 57 -0.05 23.54 13.21
CA GLY A 57 0.79 23.08 12.11
C GLY A 57 0.01 22.99 10.81
N LYS A 58 0.69 23.33 9.71
CA LYS A 58 0.21 23.07 8.35
C LYS A 58 1.33 22.41 7.55
N LEU A 59 1.11 21.18 7.11
CA LEU A 59 1.98 20.50 6.16
C LEU A 59 1.37 20.59 4.76
N THR A 60 2.10 21.20 3.82
CA THR A 60 1.74 21.24 2.40
C THR A 60 2.68 20.33 1.61
N ILE A 61 2.13 19.40 0.83
CA ILE A 61 2.91 18.45 0.03
C ILE A 61 2.64 18.71 -1.45
N SER A 62 3.69 19.00 -2.21
CA SER A 62 3.67 19.16 -3.67
C SER A 62 4.62 18.20 -4.41
N SER A 63 5.12 17.19 -3.71
CA SER A 63 6.03 16.14 -4.19
C SER A 63 5.57 14.73 -3.79
N VAL A 64 6.34 13.70 -4.14
CA VAL A 64 6.06 12.32 -3.75
C VAL A 64 6.68 11.99 -2.39
N ILE A 65 5.84 11.65 -1.42
CA ILE A 65 6.24 11.17 -0.09
C ILE A 65 6.02 9.67 -0.01
N THR A 66 7.10 8.93 0.18
CA THR A 66 7.08 7.47 0.16
C THR A 66 7.43 6.90 1.54
N PHE A 67 6.47 6.22 2.14
CA PHE A 67 6.68 5.52 3.40
C PHE A 67 7.23 4.11 3.17
N ARG A 68 8.39 3.81 3.76
CA ARG A 68 9.10 2.53 3.63
C ARG A 68 8.78 1.52 4.73
N SER A 69 8.20 1.96 5.83
CA SER A 69 7.82 1.16 7.00
C SER A 69 6.35 1.36 7.36
N VAL A 70 5.89 0.66 8.40
CA VAL A 70 4.61 0.99 9.06
C VAL A 70 4.75 2.35 9.73
N ALA A 71 3.86 3.29 9.41
CA ALA A 71 3.85 4.61 10.00
C ALA A 71 2.43 5.16 10.11
N GLU A 72 2.26 6.20 10.91
CA GLU A 72 0.98 6.86 11.12
C GLU A 72 1.14 8.37 10.92
N ILE A 73 0.16 8.97 10.25
CA ILE A 73 0.03 10.40 10.10
C ILE A 73 -1.12 10.86 10.99
N TYR A 74 -0.78 11.57 12.05
CA TYR A 74 -1.73 12.13 13.01
C TYR A 74 -1.98 13.60 12.71
N ILE A 75 -3.24 13.97 12.52
CA ILE A 75 -3.67 15.35 12.33
C ILE A 75 -4.53 15.75 13.53
N GLU A 76 -3.97 16.55 14.43
CA GLU A 76 -4.71 17.07 15.59
C GLU A 76 -5.80 18.05 15.15
N GLU A 77 -6.81 18.27 16.00
CA GLU A 77 -7.85 19.26 15.76
C GLU A 77 -7.22 20.65 15.50
N GLY A 78 -7.56 21.29 14.39
CA GLY A 78 -6.95 22.55 13.94
C GLY A 78 -5.73 22.40 13.02
N GLY A 79 -5.05 21.25 13.05
CA GLY A 79 -3.94 20.94 12.15
C GLY A 79 -4.40 20.72 10.71
N VAL A 80 -3.50 20.96 9.75
CA VAL A 80 -3.81 20.87 8.31
C VAL A 80 -2.77 20.05 7.56
N LEU A 81 -3.22 19.01 6.85
CA LEU A 81 -2.47 18.33 5.79
C LEU A 81 -3.07 18.69 4.44
N ASP A 82 -2.28 19.26 3.55
CA ASP A 82 -2.70 19.76 2.25
C ASP A 82 -1.84 19.15 1.14
N LEU A 83 -2.41 18.29 0.30
CA LEU A 83 -1.76 17.80 -0.91
C LEU A 83 -2.19 18.68 -2.08
N ILE A 84 -1.23 19.29 -2.75
CA ILE A 84 -1.47 20.24 -3.85
C ILE A 84 -0.70 19.85 -5.10
N GLU A 85 -1.15 20.37 -6.24
CA GLU A 85 -0.54 20.18 -7.56
C GLU A 85 -0.45 18.69 -7.95
N ASN A 86 0.69 18.06 -7.69
CA ASN A 86 0.92 16.62 -7.91
C ASN A 86 1.50 15.95 -6.65
N GLY A 87 1.19 16.50 -5.45
CA GLY A 87 1.58 15.90 -4.19
C GLY A 87 1.02 14.49 -4.06
N GLU A 88 1.86 13.54 -3.68
CA GLU A 88 1.49 12.14 -3.55
C GLU A 88 1.98 11.58 -2.22
N ILE A 89 1.16 10.79 -1.54
CA ILE A 89 1.61 9.97 -0.41
C ILE A 89 1.45 8.50 -0.79
N ILE A 90 2.54 7.75 -0.72
CA ILE A 90 2.61 6.34 -1.07
C ILE A 90 3.05 5.55 0.16
N SER A 91 2.30 4.50 0.51
CA SER A 91 2.86 3.44 1.33
C SER A 91 3.44 2.32 0.47
N GLN A 92 4.72 1.98 0.67
CA GLN A 92 5.35 0.81 0.06
C GLN A 92 4.94 -0.49 0.74
N LYS A 93 4.63 -0.45 2.05
CA LYS A 93 4.09 -1.60 2.77
C LYS A 93 2.57 -1.59 2.60
N ARG A 94 2.04 -2.62 1.96
CA ARG A 94 0.59 -2.77 1.74
C ARG A 94 0.22 -4.18 2.13
N ALA A 95 -0.95 -4.36 2.73
CA ALA A 95 -1.55 -5.67 2.89
C ALA A 95 -1.48 -6.41 1.56
N SER A 96 -0.70 -7.49 1.51
CA SER A 96 -0.61 -8.37 0.34
C SER A 96 -1.71 -9.42 0.34
N SER A 97 -2.35 -9.60 1.49
CA SER A 97 -3.10 -10.81 1.79
C SER A 97 -4.59 -10.55 1.83
N LEU A 98 -5.37 -11.59 1.54
CA LEU A 98 -6.83 -11.57 1.58
C LEU A 98 -7.34 -12.67 2.51
N SER A 99 -8.23 -12.31 3.42
CA SER A 99 -8.98 -13.23 4.27
C SER A 99 -10.36 -13.50 3.66
N THR A 100 -10.77 -14.76 3.67
CA THR A 100 -12.10 -15.19 3.24
C THR A 100 -13.16 -14.82 4.28
N LEU A 101 -14.39 -14.48 3.84
CA LEU A 101 -15.50 -14.14 4.72
C LEU A 101 -16.46 -15.31 4.89
N GLY A 102 -16.71 -15.67 6.16
CA GLY A 102 -17.39 -16.90 6.57
C GLY A 102 -18.91 -16.98 6.46
N ASP A 103 -19.57 -16.08 5.72
CA ASP A 103 -21.02 -16.19 5.52
C ASP A 103 -21.39 -16.47 4.06
N ASN A 104 -20.49 -16.19 3.12
CA ASN A 104 -20.70 -16.40 1.68
C ASN A 104 -19.47 -17.06 1.05
N MET A 105 -19.66 -17.63 -0.15
CA MET A 105 -18.55 -18.15 -0.94
C MET A 105 -17.63 -16.99 -1.34
N SER A 106 -16.38 -17.01 -0.87
CA SER A 106 -15.36 -16.03 -1.27
C SER A 106 -14.81 -16.43 -2.64
N LYS A 107 -14.49 -15.46 -3.50
CA LYS A 107 -13.97 -15.72 -4.85
C LYS A 107 -12.70 -14.93 -5.11
N LEU A 108 -11.77 -15.55 -5.81
CA LEU A 108 -10.53 -14.96 -6.28
C LEU A 108 -10.31 -15.33 -7.75
N ILE A 109 -10.15 -14.32 -8.61
CA ILE A 109 -9.94 -14.51 -10.05
C ILE A 109 -8.45 -14.49 -10.33
N ILE A 110 -7.93 -15.59 -10.89
CA ILE A 110 -6.53 -15.75 -11.25
C ILE A 110 -6.39 -15.52 -12.76
N PRO A 111 -5.54 -14.55 -13.19
CA PRO A 111 -5.39 -14.19 -14.60
C PRO A 111 -4.63 -15.29 -15.35
N THR A 112 -5.35 -16.36 -15.72
CA THR A 112 -4.81 -17.51 -16.42
C THR A 112 -5.22 -17.57 -17.88
N GLY A 113 -6.20 -16.76 -18.30
CA GLY A 113 -6.76 -16.78 -19.66
C GLY A 113 -5.77 -16.40 -20.76
N GLU A 114 -4.61 -15.86 -20.41
CA GLU A 114 -3.53 -15.56 -21.34
C GLU A 114 -2.63 -16.78 -21.64
N TYR A 115 -2.78 -17.88 -20.88
CA TYR A 115 -1.94 -19.08 -20.99
C TYR A 115 -2.69 -20.25 -21.62
N LEU A 116 -2.27 -20.62 -22.83
CA LEU A 116 -2.86 -21.72 -23.60
C LEU A 116 -2.34 -23.11 -23.19
N GLU A 117 -1.27 -23.15 -22.40
CA GLU A 117 -0.65 -24.38 -21.91
C GLU A 117 -1.11 -24.71 -20.48
N GLU A 118 -1.01 -25.98 -20.11
CA GLU A 118 -1.25 -26.43 -18.75
C GLU A 118 -0.29 -25.75 -17.76
N MET A 119 -0.79 -25.45 -16.55
CA MET A 119 -0.01 -24.75 -15.53
C MET A 119 -0.44 -25.15 -14.13
N ASN A 120 0.40 -24.78 -13.16
CA ASN A 120 0.11 -24.91 -11.75
C ASN A 120 -0.26 -23.55 -11.17
N ILE A 121 -1.33 -23.52 -10.41
CA ILE A 121 -1.63 -22.45 -9.45
C ILE A 121 -1.14 -22.92 -8.10
N ILE A 122 -0.28 -22.13 -7.46
CA ILE A 122 0.17 -22.37 -6.09
C ILE A 122 -0.42 -21.27 -5.21
N ILE A 123 -1.26 -21.68 -4.28
CA ILE A 123 -1.86 -20.83 -3.26
C ILE A 123 -0.91 -20.80 -2.07
N VAL A 124 -0.49 -19.61 -1.63
CA VAL A 124 0.41 -19.43 -0.49
C VAL A 124 -0.38 -18.80 0.66
N SER A 125 -0.36 -19.40 1.86
CA SER A 125 -0.97 -18.80 3.04
C SER A 125 -0.14 -17.65 3.60
N GLU A 126 -0.80 -16.73 4.29
CA GLU A 126 -0.16 -15.73 5.12
C GLU A 126 0.48 -16.35 6.35
N GLU A 127 1.71 -15.96 6.71
CA GLU A 127 2.31 -16.38 7.99
C GLU A 127 1.65 -15.64 9.17
N PRO A 128 1.42 -16.30 10.33
CA PRO A 128 1.77 -17.67 10.66
C PRO A 128 0.64 -18.69 10.38
N PHE A 129 -0.32 -18.34 9.52
CA PHE A 129 -1.46 -19.18 9.18
C PHE A 129 -1.10 -20.29 8.20
N SER A 130 -2.03 -21.22 8.00
CA SER A 130 -1.90 -22.32 7.04
C SER A 130 -3.22 -22.56 6.34
N LEU A 131 -3.19 -23.30 5.23
CA LEU A 131 -4.37 -23.70 4.46
C LEU A 131 -5.04 -24.97 5.02
N ASN A 132 -4.61 -25.45 6.19
CA ASN A 132 -5.04 -26.73 6.76
C ASN A 132 -6.53 -26.78 7.04
N GLY A 133 -7.22 -27.73 6.39
CA GLY A 133 -8.65 -27.99 6.59
C GLY A 133 -9.57 -27.01 5.86
N SER A 134 -9.01 -26.07 5.11
CA SER A 134 -9.74 -25.21 4.18
C SER A 134 -10.04 -25.95 2.88
N LYS A 135 -11.06 -25.51 2.16
CA LYS A 135 -11.43 -26.06 0.85
C LYS A 135 -11.36 -24.99 -0.22
N VAL A 136 -11.02 -25.40 -1.43
CA VAL A 136 -11.05 -24.55 -2.61
C VAL A 136 -11.80 -25.26 -3.74
N TYR A 137 -12.64 -24.50 -4.44
CA TYR A 137 -13.38 -24.94 -5.60
C TYR A 137 -12.79 -24.29 -6.85
N VAL A 138 -12.32 -25.10 -7.78
CA VAL A 138 -11.79 -24.62 -9.06
C VAL A 138 -12.94 -24.50 -10.05
N ASN A 139 -13.18 -23.29 -10.53
CA ASN A 139 -14.28 -22.95 -11.45
C ASN A 139 -15.66 -23.47 -10.99
N GLU A 140 -15.89 -23.47 -9.68
CA GLU A 140 -17.13 -23.95 -9.02
C GLU A 140 -17.47 -25.43 -9.27
N ILE A 141 -16.54 -26.23 -9.79
CA ILE A 141 -16.80 -27.64 -10.18
C ILE A 141 -16.07 -28.62 -9.27
N GLU A 142 -14.77 -28.43 -9.06
CA GLU A 142 -13.92 -29.40 -8.35
C GLU A 142 -13.56 -28.89 -6.95
N GLU A 143 -14.03 -29.61 -5.91
CA GLU A 143 -13.65 -29.35 -4.52
C GLU A 143 -12.32 -30.03 -4.18
N LEU A 144 -11.35 -29.25 -3.70
CA LEU A 144 -10.06 -29.70 -3.25
C LEU A 144 -9.84 -29.33 -1.78
N SER A 145 -9.44 -30.31 -0.97
CA SER A 145 -9.04 -30.07 0.42
C SER A 145 -7.60 -29.57 0.47
N MET A 146 -7.39 -28.41 1.08
CA MET A 146 -6.08 -27.79 1.18
C MET A 146 -5.37 -28.17 2.47
N SER A 147 -4.04 -28.13 2.42
CA SER A 147 -3.17 -28.40 3.57
C SER A 147 -1.80 -27.78 3.38
N GLY A 148 -1.13 -27.44 4.49
CA GLY A 148 0.20 -26.84 4.52
C GLY A 148 0.18 -25.33 4.37
N GLU A 149 1.38 -24.75 4.22
CA GLU A 149 1.60 -23.32 3.97
C GLU A 149 1.42 -22.98 2.48
N THR A 150 1.55 -23.97 1.62
CA THR A 150 1.32 -23.83 0.18
C THR A 150 0.46 -24.99 -0.32
N PHE A 151 -0.43 -24.72 -1.26
CA PHE A 151 -1.28 -25.72 -1.90
C PHE A 151 -1.24 -25.56 -3.41
N ARG A 152 -1.13 -26.68 -4.13
CA ARG A 152 -0.87 -26.69 -5.57
C ARG A 152 -1.99 -27.35 -6.33
N ILE A 153 -2.45 -26.67 -7.39
CA ILE A 153 -3.53 -27.11 -8.27
C ILE A 153 -3.00 -27.08 -9.69
N GLN A 154 -3.12 -28.19 -10.40
CA GLN A 154 -2.81 -28.24 -11.83
C GLN A 154 -4.09 -27.92 -12.60
N ILE A 155 -4.02 -26.95 -13.51
CA ILE A 155 -5.14 -26.49 -14.32
C ILE A 155 -4.81 -26.64 -15.82
N PRO A 156 -5.80 -26.99 -16.66
CA PRO A 156 -5.59 -26.99 -18.10
C PRO A 156 -5.38 -25.55 -18.60
N GLY A 157 -4.65 -25.43 -19.71
CA GLY A 157 -4.59 -24.15 -20.43
C GLY A 157 -5.94 -23.78 -21.03
N GLY A 158 -6.18 -22.49 -21.22
CA GLY A 158 -7.45 -21.99 -21.75
C GLY A 158 -7.50 -20.48 -21.89
N GLU A 159 -8.54 -19.99 -22.58
CA GLU A 159 -8.74 -18.55 -22.84
C GLU A 159 -9.50 -17.84 -21.70
N GLN A 160 -9.80 -18.54 -20.61
CA GLN A 160 -10.55 -18.02 -19.47
C GLN A 160 -9.70 -18.00 -18.22
N ASP A 161 -9.90 -16.96 -17.43
CA ASP A 161 -9.31 -16.86 -16.09
C ASP A 161 -9.88 -17.94 -15.18
N THR A 162 -9.04 -18.42 -14.26
CA THR A 162 -9.42 -19.44 -13.30
C THR A 162 -10.03 -18.78 -12.08
N GLN A 163 -11.27 -19.17 -11.75
CA GLN A 163 -11.89 -18.76 -10.50
C GLN A 163 -11.58 -19.78 -9.40
N LEU A 164 -10.97 -19.30 -8.33
CA LEU A 164 -10.87 -20.04 -7.07
C LEU A 164 -11.98 -19.57 -6.13
N SER A 165 -12.79 -20.49 -5.64
CA SER A 165 -13.84 -20.18 -4.67
C SER A 165 -13.54 -20.87 -3.35
N PHE A 166 -13.75 -20.19 -2.23
CA PHE A 166 -13.48 -20.70 -0.88
C PHE A 166 -14.77 -20.69 -0.09
N ASP A 167 -15.06 -21.81 0.59
CA ASP A 167 -16.30 -21.94 1.32
C ASP A 167 -16.38 -20.99 2.51
N GLY A 168 -17.59 -20.49 2.74
CA GLY A 168 -17.93 -19.73 3.93
C GLY A 168 -18.09 -20.60 5.18
N PHE A 169 -17.84 -21.92 5.14
CA PHE A 169 -18.09 -22.78 6.31
C PHE A 169 -16.81 -23.47 6.78
N GLY A 170 -16.39 -23.20 8.02
CA GLY A 170 -15.27 -23.91 8.65
C GLY A 170 -14.04 -23.02 8.85
N ILE A 171 -12.91 -23.42 8.26
CA ILE A 171 -11.60 -22.74 8.42
C ILE A 171 -11.39 -21.79 7.25
N PHE A 172 -11.33 -20.50 7.56
CA PHE A 172 -11.15 -19.41 6.60
C PHE A 172 -9.67 -19.18 6.31
N PRO A 173 -9.17 -19.55 5.12
CA PRO A 173 -7.78 -19.29 4.78
C PRO A 173 -7.53 -17.79 4.65
N ILE A 174 -6.30 -17.40 5.00
CA ILE A 174 -5.73 -16.10 4.69
C ILE A 174 -4.67 -16.34 3.63
N ILE A 175 -4.89 -15.80 2.44
CA ILE A 175 -4.08 -16.04 1.24
C ILE A 175 -3.14 -14.86 1.07
N ASN A 176 -1.84 -15.11 1.02
CA ASN A 176 -0.82 -14.07 0.82
C ASN A 176 -0.54 -13.81 -0.66
N SER A 177 -0.24 -14.87 -1.41
CA SER A 177 0.08 -14.77 -2.82
C SER A 177 -0.41 -15.97 -3.61
N ILE A 178 -0.49 -15.76 -4.93
CA ILE A 178 -0.77 -16.79 -5.92
C ILE A 178 0.41 -16.83 -6.88
N ILE A 179 1.05 -17.98 -7.00
CA ILE A 179 2.15 -18.22 -7.92
C ILE A 179 1.65 -19.05 -9.09
N LEU A 180 1.93 -18.58 -10.31
CA LEU A 180 1.73 -19.32 -11.54
C LEU A 180 3.03 -20.00 -11.92
N GLU A 181 3.00 -21.31 -12.14
CA GLU A 181 4.19 -22.11 -12.42
C GLU A 181 3.92 -23.11 -13.55
N THR A 182 4.88 -23.29 -14.47
CA THR A 182 4.76 -24.35 -15.48
C THR A 182 4.74 -25.75 -14.83
N PRO A 183 4.31 -26.80 -15.55
CA PRO A 183 4.42 -28.18 -15.08
C PRO A 183 5.86 -28.60 -14.77
N THR A 184 6.86 -27.94 -15.37
CA THR A 184 8.29 -28.17 -15.16
C THR A 184 8.88 -27.41 -13.98
N GLY A 185 8.09 -26.59 -13.27
CA GLY A 185 8.54 -25.86 -12.09
C GLY A 185 9.10 -24.46 -12.38
N ILE A 186 8.83 -23.88 -13.55
CA ILE A 186 9.28 -22.52 -13.89
C ILE A 186 8.20 -21.52 -13.48
N ILE A 187 8.53 -20.62 -12.55
CA ILE A 187 7.63 -19.53 -12.14
C ILE A 187 7.40 -18.60 -13.32
N ILE A 188 6.12 -18.44 -13.68
CA ILE A 188 5.64 -17.54 -14.73
C ILE A 188 5.37 -16.17 -14.13
N ASN A 189 4.64 -16.14 -13.01
CA ASN A 189 4.30 -14.90 -12.31
C ASN A 189 3.97 -15.17 -10.84
N GLU A 190 4.04 -14.12 -10.02
CA GLU A 190 3.55 -14.11 -8.64
C GLU A 190 2.67 -12.88 -8.43
N TYR A 191 1.44 -13.11 -7.97
CA TYR A 191 0.49 -12.07 -7.64
C TYR A 191 0.32 -11.98 -6.12
N LYS A 192 0.36 -10.77 -5.57
CA LYS A 192 -0.18 -10.52 -4.23
C LYS A 192 -1.68 -10.80 -4.26
N ALA A 193 -2.22 -11.52 -3.27
CA ALA A 193 -3.65 -11.81 -3.24
C ALA A 193 -4.50 -10.53 -3.31
N SER A 194 -4.08 -9.48 -2.61
CA SER A 194 -4.74 -8.17 -2.59
C SER A 194 -4.74 -7.42 -3.92
N SER A 195 -3.90 -7.83 -4.88
CA SER A 195 -3.87 -7.24 -6.22
C SER A 195 -4.80 -7.93 -7.22
N LEU A 196 -5.36 -9.08 -6.82
CA LEU A 196 -6.26 -9.86 -7.67
C LEU A 196 -7.71 -9.39 -7.49
N THR A 197 -8.51 -9.59 -8.54
CA THR A 197 -9.95 -9.34 -8.44
C THR A 197 -10.56 -10.37 -7.50
N SER A 198 -11.23 -9.89 -6.46
CA SER A 198 -11.84 -10.73 -5.43
C SER A 198 -13.27 -10.28 -5.11
N ASP A 199 -14.07 -11.22 -4.62
CA ASP A 199 -15.41 -11.00 -4.10
C ASP A 199 -15.55 -11.67 -2.73
N ASN A 200 -16.24 -11.00 -1.81
CA ASN A 200 -16.45 -11.45 -0.43
C ASN A 200 -15.13 -11.83 0.30
N MET A 201 -14.07 -11.03 0.11
CA MET A 201 -12.80 -11.14 0.84
C MET A 201 -12.45 -9.81 1.51
N LEU A 202 -11.69 -9.87 2.59
CA LEU A 202 -11.15 -8.70 3.29
C LEU A 202 -9.64 -8.61 3.12
N LEU A 203 -9.12 -7.40 3.01
CA LEU A 203 -7.69 -7.16 3.15
C LEU A 203 -7.22 -7.62 4.52
N TYR A 204 -6.13 -8.38 4.53
CA TYR A 204 -5.49 -8.87 5.74
C TYR A 204 -4.00 -8.49 5.74
N GLY A 205 -3.50 -8.13 6.91
CA GLY A 205 -2.13 -7.70 7.12
C GLY A 205 -2.05 -6.21 7.43
N GLU A 206 -0.84 -5.75 7.71
CA GLU A 206 -0.60 -4.36 8.06
C GLU A 206 -0.59 -3.49 6.79
N ASN A 207 -1.52 -2.53 6.72
CA ASN A 207 -1.32 -1.37 5.86
C ASN A 207 -0.10 -0.61 6.38
N GLY A 208 0.78 -0.21 5.47
CA GLY A 208 2.03 0.42 5.86
C GLY A 208 1.86 1.86 6.30
N VAL A 209 0.79 2.55 5.92
CA VAL A 209 0.51 3.88 6.47
C VAL A 209 -0.95 3.98 6.84
N SER A 210 -1.24 4.60 7.99
CA SER A 210 -2.56 5.09 8.35
C SER A 210 -2.56 6.61 8.46
N ILE A 211 -3.69 7.24 8.16
CA ILE A 211 -3.97 8.65 8.46
C ILE A 211 -5.10 8.68 9.50
N ASN A 212 -4.82 9.29 10.65
CA ASN A 212 -5.76 9.51 11.74
C ASN A 212 -6.00 11.02 11.88
N SER A 213 -7.18 11.50 11.48
CA SER A 213 -7.43 12.95 11.38
C SER A 213 -8.58 13.44 12.25
N LEU A 214 -8.26 14.27 13.24
CA LEU A 214 -9.20 15.18 13.92
C LEU A 214 -9.17 16.60 13.31
N GLY A 215 -8.15 16.90 12.52
CA GLY A 215 -7.98 18.16 11.80
C GLY A 215 -8.48 18.12 10.36
N THR A 216 -7.81 18.87 9.49
CA THR A 216 -8.20 18.98 8.08
C THR A 216 -7.23 18.23 7.18
N LEU A 217 -7.74 17.28 6.39
CA LEU A 217 -7.06 16.68 5.25
C LEU A 217 -7.65 17.26 3.95
N GLN A 218 -6.81 17.90 3.13
CA GLN A 218 -7.19 18.44 1.83
C GLN A 218 -6.35 17.79 0.73
N ILE A 219 -7.02 17.40 -0.36
CA ILE A 219 -6.38 16.87 -1.56
C ILE A 219 -6.91 17.69 -2.72
N THR A 220 -6.02 18.44 -3.38
CA THR A 220 -6.36 19.35 -4.47
C THR A 220 -5.49 19.10 -5.70
N GLY A 221 -5.95 19.54 -6.87
CA GLY A 221 -5.23 19.27 -8.12
C GLY A 221 -5.26 17.79 -8.51
N ASN A 222 -4.13 17.27 -8.98
CA ASN A 222 -3.95 15.87 -9.38
C ASN A 222 -3.26 15.04 -8.28
N SER A 223 -3.36 15.47 -7.03
CA SER A 223 -2.77 14.78 -5.89
C SER A 223 -3.45 13.45 -5.55
N THR A 224 -2.67 12.50 -5.01
CA THR A 224 -3.14 11.14 -4.71
C THR A 224 -2.62 10.61 -3.39
N ILE A 225 -3.40 9.72 -2.76
CA ILE A 225 -3.00 8.94 -1.60
C ILE A 225 -3.15 7.46 -1.96
N ASN A 226 -2.06 6.70 -1.90
CA ASN A 226 -1.98 5.35 -2.43
C ASN A 226 -1.46 4.33 -1.41
N GLY A 227 -2.27 3.31 -1.12
CA GLY A 227 -1.89 2.22 -0.20
C GLY A 227 -1.93 2.60 1.28
N ILE A 228 -2.80 3.54 1.63
CA ILE A 228 -2.93 4.10 2.97
C ILE A 228 -4.33 3.81 3.48
N ASP A 229 -4.45 3.48 4.77
CA ASP A 229 -5.74 3.40 5.46
C ASP A 229 -6.12 4.78 6.01
N ILE A 230 -7.37 5.21 5.82
CA ILE A 230 -7.82 6.55 6.25
C ILE A 230 -8.94 6.39 7.28
N SER A 231 -8.69 6.87 8.50
CA SER A 231 -9.69 6.95 9.56
C SER A 231 -9.96 8.41 9.93
N SER A 232 -11.24 8.73 10.13
CA SER A 232 -11.75 10.08 10.44
C SER A 232 -12.65 10.06 11.66
#